data_AF-A0A5C8QDN9-F1
#
_entry.id   AF-A0A5C8QDN9-F1
#
_cell.length_a   1.000
_cell.length_b   1.000
_cell.length_c   1.000
_cell.angle_alpha   90.00
_cell.angle_beta   90.00
_cell.angle_gamma   90.00
#
_symmetry.space_group_name_H-M   'P 1'
#
loop_
_entity.id
_entity.type
_entity.pdbx_description
1 polymer ?
#
loop_
_entity_poly.entity_id
_entity_poly.type
_entity_poly.pdbx_seq_one_letter_code
_entity_poly.pdbx_strand_id
1 'polypeptide(L)'
;MDRVGVGLAALGCAVVWLCAVPSVAFADRKEDDARVVYCLDPARGPDMVRAAVQLDVAKPVTGEPGRLLPGPNRIRTLTVEQWYDRHPKDFGRVCEAVMAARQDAPAPAKDEAGGGVRDSVLLAAVGVVFTLFVQFVERGTSRRGERLTALTGATGTFSYEAELYLTAWRENTRSPHGEVATARTALAVALRGLGLPGERGRAADDLGRTLPLPDPLEAVDAKSAGGARSWSPDERLAEIGRVRVELSATVAEARELTSWAPVWHLRRYVRRFRSSPPRTTSPTPSRTPDHEPRGGPTTGA
;
A
#
# COMPACT_ATOMS: atom_id res chain seq x y z
N MET A 1 31.42 35.23 46.45
CA MET A 1 32.82 34.90 46.15
C MET A 1 32.75 33.59 45.37
N ASP A 2 32.92 33.51 44.06
CA ASP A 2 33.52 34.41 43.08
C ASP A 2 32.81 34.32 41.72
N ARG A 3 33.02 35.38 40.93
CA ARG A 3 32.51 35.65 39.57
C ARG A 3 33.44 35.05 38.50
N VAL A 4 33.01 35.24 37.23
CA VAL A 4 33.77 35.29 35.95
C VAL A 4 33.57 34.03 35.09
N GLY A 5 33.24 34.08 33.78
CA GLY A 5 33.02 35.16 32.81
C GLY A 5 32.20 34.61 31.62
N VAL A 6 31.25 35.34 31.03
CA VAL A 6 31.36 36.31 29.92
C VAL A 6 32.23 35.82 28.75
N GLY A 7 31.55 35.41 27.67
CA GLY A 7 32.12 35.21 26.34
C GLY A 7 31.11 35.67 25.28
N LEU A 8 31.05 36.98 25.10
CA LEU A 8 30.35 37.66 24.00
C LEU A 8 31.17 37.47 22.71
N ALA A 9 30.56 36.91 21.67
CA ALA A 9 31.03 37.06 20.30
C ALA A 9 29.89 37.64 19.47
N ALA A 10 30.02 38.94 19.20
CA ALA A 10 29.15 39.72 18.36
C ALA A 10 29.64 39.73 16.91
N LEU A 11 28.71 40.14 16.02
CA LEU A 11 28.90 40.82 14.73
C LEU A 11 29.15 39.97 13.48
N GLY A 12 28.17 40.06 12.58
CA GLY A 12 28.26 39.67 11.18
C GLY A 12 26.98 39.98 10.40
N CYS A 13 26.60 41.26 10.32
CA CYS A 13 25.48 41.75 9.51
C CYS A 13 25.67 41.47 8.02
N ALA A 14 24.67 40.87 7.37
CA ALA A 14 24.35 41.10 5.96
C ALA A 14 22.86 40.80 5.73
N VAL A 15 22.00 41.70 6.21
CA VAL A 15 20.59 41.75 5.79
C VAL A 15 20.57 42.35 4.39
N VAL A 16 20.70 41.51 3.37
CA VAL A 16 20.32 41.87 2.00
C VAL A 16 18.84 41.53 1.86
N TRP A 17 18.00 42.45 2.34
CA TRP A 17 16.57 42.48 2.03
C TRP A 17 16.45 42.95 0.58
N LEU A 18 16.65 42.02 -0.37
CA LEU A 18 16.31 42.23 -1.76
C LEU A 18 14.77 42.27 -1.81
N CYS A 19 14.20 43.47 -1.85
CA CYS A 19 12.82 43.68 -2.29
C CYS A 19 12.72 43.24 -3.75
N ALA A 20 12.59 41.94 -3.99
CA ALA A 20 12.04 41.42 -5.23
C ALA A 20 10.56 41.82 -5.24
N VAL A 21 10.29 43.03 -5.75
CA VAL A 21 8.95 43.39 -6.19
C VAL A 21 8.65 42.42 -7.33
N PRO A 22 7.70 41.47 -7.19
CA PRO A 22 7.33 40.65 -8.32
C PRO A 22 6.78 41.61 -9.38
N SER A 23 7.52 41.76 -10.47
CA SER A 23 7.00 42.32 -11.70
C SER A 23 5.89 41.39 -12.14
N VAL A 24 4.66 41.67 -11.69
CA VAL A 24 3.44 41.09 -12.22
C VAL A 24 3.35 41.56 -13.66
N ALA A 25 3.91 40.74 -14.55
CA ALA A 25 3.85 40.94 -15.97
C ALA A 25 2.37 40.94 -16.37
N PHE A 26 1.87 42.09 -16.82
CA PHE A 26 0.50 42.25 -17.34
C PHE A 26 0.28 41.53 -18.69
N ALA A 27 1.10 40.52 -19.01
CA ALA A 27 1.01 39.74 -20.24
C ALA A 27 -0.08 38.66 -20.20
N ASP A 28 -0.57 38.27 -19.02
CA ASP A 28 -1.38 37.04 -18.88
C ASP A 28 -2.89 37.19 -19.13
N ARG A 29 -3.44 38.42 -19.13
CA ARG A 29 -4.91 38.59 -19.24
C ARG A 29 -5.50 38.04 -20.54
N LYS A 30 -4.79 38.20 -21.67
CA LYS A 30 -5.29 37.75 -22.98
C LYS A 30 -5.23 36.22 -23.14
N GLU A 31 -4.24 35.58 -22.51
CA GLU A 31 -4.11 34.12 -22.55
C GLU A 31 -5.14 33.45 -21.64
N ASP A 32 -5.45 34.09 -20.50
CA ASP A 32 -6.53 33.65 -19.62
C ASP A 32 -7.91 33.76 -20.29
N ASP A 33 -8.18 34.87 -20.99
CA ASP A 33 -9.44 35.06 -21.72
C ASP A 33 -9.63 33.97 -22.80
N ALA A 34 -8.59 33.62 -23.54
CA ALA A 34 -8.64 32.57 -24.55
C ALA A 34 -8.93 31.18 -23.95
N ARG A 35 -8.34 30.85 -22.79
CA ARG A 35 -8.60 29.59 -22.07
C ARG A 35 -10.03 29.53 -21.55
N VAL A 36 -10.53 30.63 -20.99
CA VAL A 36 -11.91 30.72 -20.50
C VAL A 36 -12.89 30.55 -21.65
N VAL A 37 -12.72 31.26 -22.76
CA VAL A 37 -13.57 31.11 -23.96
C VAL A 37 -13.55 29.67 -24.46
N TYR A 38 -12.38 29.04 -24.50
CA TYR A 38 -12.25 27.65 -24.90
C TYR A 38 -13.01 26.68 -23.98
N CYS A 39 -12.91 26.86 -22.66
CA CYS A 39 -13.55 25.98 -21.68
C CYS A 39 -15.05 26.27 -21.47
N LEU A 40 -15.53 27.47 -21.84
CA LEU A 40 -16.94 27.84 -21.84
C LEU A 40 -17.66 27.50 -23.16
N ASP A 41 -16.97 26.97 -24.16
CA ASP A 41 -17.60 26.47 -25.38
C ASP A 41 -18.64 25.39 -25.02
N PRO A 42 -19.93 25.52 -25.44
CA PRO A 42 -20.96 24.54 -25.15
C PRO A 42 -20.61 23.11 -25.58
N ALA A 43 -19.81 22.95 -26.66
CA ALA A 43 -19.33 21.65 -27.12
C ALA A 43 -18.34 20.99 -26.14
N ARG A 44 -17.74 21.77 -25.22
CA ARG A 44 -16.83 21.31 -24.17
C ARG A 44 -17.50 21.09 -22.83
N GLY A 45 -18.76 21.50 -22.66
CA GLY A 45 -19.51 21.35 -21.42
C GLY A 45 -19.44 19.94 -20.80
N PRO A 46 -19.64 18.85 -21.56
CA PRO A 46 -19.52 17.48 -21.04
C PRO A 46 -18.10 17.12 -20.55
N ASP A 47 -17.07 17.60 -21.22
CA ASP A 47 -15.67 17.35 -20.85
C ASP A 47 -15.30 18.10 -19.56
N MET A 48 -15.76 19.35 -19.42
CA MET A 48 -15.61 20.14 -18.19
C MET A 48 -16.32 19.48 -17.00
N VAL A 49 -17.57 19.03 -17.17
CA VAL A 49 -18.31 18.29 -16.13
C VAL A 49 -17.57 17.00 -15.77
N ARG A 50 -17.12 16.23 -16.77
CA ARG A 50 -16.35 15.01 -16.53
C ARG A 50 -15.12 15.32 -15.68
N ALA A 51 -14.27 16.25 -16.13
CA ALA A 51 -13.03 16.61 -15.42
C ALA A 51 -13.30 17.14 -14.00
N ALA A 52 -14.34 17.96 -13.81
CA ALA A 52 -14.76 18.44 -12.48
C ALA A 52 -15.14 17.29 -11.52
N VAL A 53 -15.81 16.25 -12.04
CA VAL A 53 -16.11 15.04 -11.25
C VAL A 53 -14.85 14.23 -10.95
N GLN A 54 -13.91 14.16 -11.90
CA GLN A 54 -12.65 13.43 -11.69
C GLN A 54 -11.76 14.08 -10.63
N LEU A 55 -11.78 15.41 -10.56
CA LEU A 55 -11.06 16.20 -9.57
C LEU A 55 -11.85 16.36 -8.24
N ASP A 56 -13.01 15.71 -8.11
CA ASP A 56 -13.91 15.76 -6.94
C ASP A 56 -14.32 17.18 -6.52
N VAL A 57 -14.37 18.13 -7.46
CA VAL A 57 -14.84 19.49 -7.21
C VAL A 57 -16.33 19.67 -7.52
N ALA A 58 -16.94 18.70 -8.22
CA ALA A 58 -18.36 18.69 -8.52
C ALA A 58 -18.94 17.26 -8.65
N LYS A 59 -20.27 17.14 -8.61
CA LYS A 59 -21.01 15.93 -9.02
C LYS A 59 -21.77 16.15 -10.32
N PRO A 60 -21.94 15.10 -11.15
CA PRO A 60 -22.77 15.20 -12.34
C PRO A 60 -24.25 15.20 -11.96
N VAL A 61 -25.08 15.88 -12.75
CA VAL A 61 -26.54 15.81 -12.65
C VAL A 61 -27.04 14.72 -13.60
N THR A 62 -27.77 13.74 -13.07
CA THR A 62 -28.27 12.62 -13.87
C THR A 62 -29.29 13.13 -14.90
N GLY A 63 -29.05 12.84 -16.19
CA GLY A 63 -29.96 13.18 -17.28
C GLY A 63 -29.78 14.59 -17.87
N GLU A 64 -28.92 15.44 -17.30
CA GLU A 64 -28.69 16.81 -17.77
C GLU A 64 -27.22 17.04 -18.14
N PRO A 65 -26.80 16.74 -19.39
CA PRO A 65 -25.43 16.96 -19.83
C PRO A 65 -25.07 18.44 -19.76
N GLY A 66 -23.87 18.75 -19.26
CA GLY A 66 -23.41 20.13 -19.07
C GLY A 66 -23.86 20.80 -17.76
N ARG A 67 -24.50 20.05 -16.86
CA ARG A 67 -24.88 20.53 -15.53
C ARG A 67 -24.19 19.76 -14.41
N LEU A 68 -23.86 20.48 -13.34
CA LEU A 68 -23.08 19.97 -12.22
C LEU A 68 -23.55 20.55 -10.87
N LEU A 69 -23.28 19.81 -9.81
CA LEU A 69 -23.52 20.20 -8.42
C LEU A 69 -22.16 20.48 -7.76
N PRO A 70 -21.71 21.75 -7.64
CA PRO A 70 -20.38 22.06 -7.13
C PRO A 70 -20.30 21.98 -5.60
N GLY A 71 -19.08 21.73 -5.12
CA GLY A 71 -18.73 21.80 -3.69
C GLY A 71 -19.20 20.62 -2.84
N PRO A 72 -18.91 20.62 -1.52
CA PRO A 72 -19.20 19.50 -0.63
C PRO A 72 -20.69 19.34 -0.33
N ASN A 73 -21.43 20.46 -0.29
CA ASN A 73 -22.85 20.47 0.11
C ASN A 73 -23.81 20.18 -1.06
N ARG A 74 -23.38 20.35 -2.32
CA ARG A 74 -24.07 19.87 -3.54
C ARG A 74 -25.56 20.20 -3.64
N ILE A 75 -25.95 21.41 -3.23
CA ILE A 75 -27.35 21.79 -3.04
C ILE A 75 -27.97 22.37 -4.32
N ARG A 76 -27.16 22.98 -5.20
CA ARG A 76 -27.66 23.73 -6.36
C ARG A 76 -27.03 23.26 -7.66
N THR A 77 -27.88 22.92 -8.62
CA THR A 77 -27.47 22.64 -10.01
C THR A 77 -27.03 23.92 -10.69
N LEU A 78 -25.84 23.90 -11.29
CA LEU A 78 -25.29 24.97 -12.11
C LEU A 78 -24.97 24.47 -13.52
N THR A 79 -25.07 25.37 -14.50
CA THR A 79 -24.40 25.19 -15.80
C THR A 79 -22.90 25.46 -15.67
N VAL A 80 -22.11 25.10 -16.67
CA VAL A 80 -20.65 25.35 -16.66
C VAL A 80 -20.33 26.85 -16.59
N GLU A 81 -21.11 27.71 -17.24
CA GLU A 81 -20.98 29.18 -17.19
C GLU A 81 -21.30 29.71 -15.78
N GLN A 82 -22.41 29.26 -15.20
CA GLN A 82 -22.78 29.65 -13.83
C GLN A 82 -21.77 29.16 -12.79
N TRP A 83 -21.09 28.04 -13.08
CA TRP A 83 -20.03 27.50 -12.23
C TRP A 83 -18.73 28.31 -12.36
N TYR A 84 -18.36 28.75 -13.57
CA TYR A 84 -17.25 29.69 -13.77
C TYR A 84 -17.43 30.96 -12.93
N ASP A 85 -18.60 31.59 -13.00
CA ASP A 85 -18.89 32.84 -12.27
C ASP A 85 -18.80 32.66 -10.75
N ARG A 86 -19.23 31.50 -10.23
CA ARG A 86 -19.36 31.26 -8.78
C ARG A 86 -18.15 30.57 -8.16
N HIS A 87 -17.41 29.82 -8.95
CA HIS A 87 -16.28 29.00 -8.51
C HIS A 87 -15.08 29.14 -9.48
N PRO A 88 -14.58 30.36 -9.73
CA PRO A 88 -13.58 30.61 -10.77
C PRO A 88 -12.26 29.86 -10.54
N LYS A 89 -11.89 29.62 -9.28
CA LYS A 89 -10.67 28.87 -8.93
C LYS A 89 -10.77 27.39 -9.31
N ASP A 90 -11.88 26.74 -8.95
CA ASP A 90 -12.11 25.32 -9.27
C ASP A 90 -12.29 25.13 -10.78
N PHE A 91 -12.98 26.08 -11.42
CA PHE A 91 -13.09 26.12 -12.88
C PHE A 91 -11.72 26.21 -13.56
N GLY A 92 -10.85 27.13 -13.13
CA GLY A 92 -9.52 27.31 -13.70
C GLY A 92 -8.69 26.02 -13.65
N ARG A 93 -8.65 25.38 -12.47
CA ARG A 93 -7.95 24.10 -12.28
C ARG A 93 -8.48 22.99 -13.19
N VAL A 94 -9.79 22.92 -13.40
CA VAL A 94 -10.42 21.93 -14.27
C VAL A 94 -10.18 22.25 -15.75
N CYS A 95 -10.24 23.52 -16.13
CA CYS A 95 -9.93 23.98 -17.48
C CYS A 95 -8.47 23.67 -17.86
N GLU A 96 -7.52 23.90 -16.96
CA GLU A 96 -6.12 23.51 -17.14
C GLU A 96 -5.96 22.01 -17.34
N ALA A 97 -6.63 21.17 -16.54
CA ALA A 97 -6.59 19.72 -16.70
C ALA A 97 -7.16 19.27 -18.05
N VAL A 98 -8.25 19.89 -18.51
CA VAL A 98 -8.86 19.59 -19.83
C VAL A 98 -7.93 20.01 -20.97
N MET A 99 -7.23 21.15 -20.84
CA MET A 99 -6.28 21.64 -21.83
C MET A 99 -5.01 20.78 -21.88
N ALA A 100 -4.45 20.39 -20.73
CA ALA A 100 -3.28 19.51 -20.65
C ALA A 100 -3.57 18.14 -21.28
N ALA A 101 -4.71 17.54 -20.97
CA ALA A 101 -5.14 16.27 -21.55
C ALA A 101 -5.27 16.29 -23.09
N ARG A 102 -5.42 17.48 -23.70
CA ARG A 102 -5.41 17.64 -25.16
C ARG A 102 -4.03 17.80 -25.76
N GLN A 103 -3.10 18.42 -25.06
CA GLN A 103 -1.72 18.58 -25.54
C GLN A 103 -0.99 17.23 -25.57
N ASP A 104 -1.35 16.33 -24.66
CA ASP A 104 -0.83 14.95 -24.60
C ASP A 104 -1.52 13.98 -25.57
N ALA A 105 -2.54 14.43 -26.31
CA ALA A 105 -3.13 13.63 -27.36
C ALA A 105 -2.09 13.49 -28.50
N PRO A 106 -1.66 12.26 -28.84
CA PRO A 106 -0.70 12.07 -29.93
C PRO A 106 -1.27 12.74 -31.19
N ALA A 107 -0.46 13.59 -31.81
CA ALA A 107 -0.84 14.26 -33.05
C ALA A 107 -1.40 13.21 -34.01
N PRO A 108 -2.56 13.46 -34.65
CA PRO A 108 -3.13 12.50 -35.59
C PRO A 108 -2.04 12.15 -36.60
N ALA A 109 -1.69 10.87 -36.67
CA ALA A 109 -0.76 10.39 -37.67
C ALA A 109 -1.24 10.94 -39.01
N LYS A 110 -0.35 11.61 -39.75
CA LYS A 110 -0.68 12.15 -41.07
C LYS A 110 -1.22 10.98 -41.89
N ASP A 111 -2.54 11.01 -42.12
CA ASP A 111 -3.20 10.10 -43.04
C ASP A 111 -2.63 10.38 -44.44
N GLU A 112 -1.69 9.55 -44.88
CA GLU A 112 -1.46 9.40 -46.30
C GLU A 112 -2.74 8.79 -46.89
N ALA A 113 -3.44 9.63 -47.65
CA ALA A 113 -4.74 9.37 -48.22
C ALA A 113 -4.76 8.08 -49.05
N GLY A 114 -5.67 7.15 -48.73
CA GLY A 114 -5.81 5.94 -49.54
C GLY A 114 -6.81 4.90 -49.06
N GLY A 115 -8.07 5.27 -48.81
CA GLY A 115 -9.21 4.37 -48.93
C GLY A 115 -9.55 3.46 -47.74
N GLY A 116 -10.70 3.73 -47.09
CA GLY A 116 -11.35 2.76 -46.19
C GLY A 116 -12.13 3.40 -45.03
N VAL A 117 -13.32 3.95 -45.28
CA VAL A 117 -14.19 4.61 -44.28
C VAL A 117 -14.61 3.68 -43.10
N ARG A 118 -14.37 2.36 -43.20
CA ARG A 118 -14.62 1.40 -42.10
C ARG A 118 -13.50 1.34 -41.06
N ASP A 119 -12.27 1.73 -41.40
CA ASP A 119 -11.13 1.63 -40.48
C ASP A 119 -11.04 2.83 -39.51
N SER A 120 -11.51 4.02 -39.91
CA SER A 120 -11.49 5.22 -39.05
C SER A 120 -12.46 5.15 -37.85
N VAL A 121 -13.61 4.48 -37.98
CA VAL A 121 -14.55 4.30 -36.85
C VAL A 121 -13.98 3.33 -35.82
N LEU A 122 -13.24 2.30 -36.27
CA LEU A 122 -12.56 1.34 -35.41
C LEU A 122 -11.42 2.00 -34.63
N LEU A 123 -10.64 2.87 -35.27
CA LEU A 123 -9.57 3.63 -34.58
C LEU A 123 -10.12 4.64 -33.56
N ALA A 124 -11.22 5.32 -33.86
CA ALA A 124 -11.88 6.22 -32.90
C ALA A 124 -12.43 5.47 -31.67
N ALA A 125 -13.01 4.28 -31.87
CA ALA A 125 -13.49 3.44 -30.77
C ALA A 125 -12.33 2.93 -29.89
N VAL A 126 -11.20 2.55 -30.50
CA VAL A 126 -9.99 2.14 -29.78
C VAL A 126 -9.44 3.28 -28.92
N GLY A 127 -9.45 4.52 -29.41
CA GLY A 127 -9.02 5.70 -28.65
C GLY A 127 -9.82 5.91 -27.36
N VAL A 128 -11.16 5.85 -27.42
CA VAL A 128 -12.03 6.02 -26.24
C VAL A 128 -11.82 4.91 -25.23
N VAL A 129 -11.70 3.65 -25.67
CA VAL A 129 -11.44 2.51 -24.80
C VAL A 129 -10.06 2.64 -24.12
N PHE A 130 -9.04 3.10 -24.87
CA PHE A 130 -7.71 3.31 -24.31
C PHE A 130 -7.69 4.43 -23.26
N THR A 131 -8.38 5.56 -23.48
CA THR A 131 -8.49 6.63 -22.48
C THR A 131 -9.20 6.16 -21.22
N LEU A 132 -10.29 5.40 -21.34
CA LEU A 132 -10.97 4.80 -20.19
C LEU A 132 -10.07 3.79 -19.45
N PHE A 133 -9.25 3.03 -20.18
CA PHE A 133 -8.28 2.11 -19.61
C PHE A 133 -7.17 2.86 -18.84
N VAL A 134 -6.61 3.93 -19.39
CA VAL A 134 -5.58 4.75 -18.71
C VAL A 134 -6.14 5.35 -17.41
N GLN A 135 -7.33 5.94 -17.44
CA GLN A 135 -7.97 6.49 -16.22
C GLN A 135 -8.31 5.42 -15.19
N PHE A 136 -8.63 4.21 -15.63
CA PHE A 136 -8.84 3.06 -14.74
C PHE A 136 -7.53 2.61 -14.08
N VAL A 137 -6.44 2.58 -14.86
CA VAL A 137 -5.10 2.25 -14.36
C VAL A 137 -4.62 3.29 -13.33
N GLU A 138 -4.78 4.60 -13.59
CA GLU A 138 -4.34 5.66 -12.68
C GLU A 138 -5.10 5.69 -11.34
N ARG A 139 -6.42 5.49 -11.36
CA ARG A 139 -7.19 5.36 -10.11
C ARG A 139 -6.85 4.07 -9.35
N GLY A 140 -6.47 3.02 -10.07
CA GLY A 140 -6.01 1.76 -9.49
C GLY A 140 -4.65 1.90 -8.80
N THR A 141 -3.71 2.66 -9.39
CA THR A 141 -2.34 2.79 -8.88
C THR A 141 -2.25 3.64 -7.61
N SER A 142 -3.02 4.74 -7.51
CA SER A 142 -3.06 5.60 -6.31
C SER A 142 -3.55 4.84 -5.07
N ARG A 143 -4.73 4.22 -5.15
CA ARG A 143 -5.28 3.38 -4.06
C ARG A 143 -4.37 2.21 -3.70
N ARG A 144 -3.71 1.63 -4.70
CA ARG A 144 -2.72 0.57 -4.46
C ARG A 144 -1.51 1.12 -3.70
N GLY A 145 -1.01 2.29 -4.07
CA GLY A 145 0.08 2.98 -3.38
C GLY A 145 -0.26 3.22 -1.91
N GLU A 146 -1.42 3.79 -1.61
CA GLU A 146 -1.89 4.02 -0.24
C GLU A 146 -1.94 2.74 0.60
N ARG A 147 -2.49 1.65 0.03
CA ARG A 147 -2.55 0.35 0.72
C ARG A 147 -1.17 -0.25 0.98
N LEU A 148 -0.23 -0.11 0.04
CA LEU A 148 1.14 -0.59 0.21
C LEU A 148 1.90 0.23 1.26
N THR A 149 1.69 1.54 1.29
CA THR A 149 2.23 2.43 2.33
C THR A 149 1.66 2.04 3.70
N ALA A 150 0.34 1.84 3.81
CA ALA A 150 -0.31 1.42 5.05
C ALA A 150 0.21 0.07 5.54
N LEU A 151 0.39 -0.91 4.65
CA LEU A 151 0.97 -2.21 5.00
C LEU A 151 2.43 -2.09 5.45
N THR A 152 3.23 -1.29 4.76
CA THR A 152 4.64 -1.08 5.11
C THR A 152 4.77 -0.42 6.49
N GLY A 153 3.94 0.60 6.76
CA GLY A 153 3.84 1.25 8.06
C GLY A 153 3.43 0.27 9.16
N ALA A 154 2.32 -0.46 8.96
CA ALA A 154 1.84 -1.44 9.94
C ALA A 154 2.84 -2.58 10.22
N THR A 155 3.57 -3.03 9.18
CA THR A 155 4.65 -4.03 9.34
C THR A 155 5.78 -3.48 10.19
N GLY A 156 6.20 -2.23 9.95
CA GLY A 156 7.21 -1.54 10.74
C GLY A 156 6.81 -1.39 12.20
N THR A 157 5.62 -0.84 12.46
CA THR A 157 5.07 -0.67 13.82
C THR A 157 4.97 -2.00 14.55
N PHE A 158 4.43 -3.05 13.92
CA PHE A 158 4.35 -4.37 14.55
C PHE A 158 5.72 -4.93 14.91
N SER A 159 6.71 -4.85 14.00
CA SER A 159 8.07 -5.33 14.30
C SER A 159 8.74 -4.56 15.43
N TYR A 160 8.53 -3.25 15.50
CA TYR A 160 9.06 -2.39 16.55
C TYR A 160 8.43 -2.71 17.92
N GLU A 161 7.10 -2.75 17.99
CA GLU A 161 6.38 -3.04 19.23
C GLU A 161 6.64 -4.47 19.74
N ALA A 162 6.77 -5.44 18.83
CA ALA A 162 7.16 -6.79 19.20
C ALA A 162 8.56 -6.85 19.83
N GLU A 163 9.55 -6.13 19.28
CA GLU A 163 10.90 -6.09 19.85
C GLU A 163 10.94 -5.37 21.21
N LEU A 164 10.18 -4.27 21.36
CA LEU A 164 10.01 -3.61 22.65
C LEU A 164 9.40 -4.56 23.69
N TYR A 165 8.32 -5.24 23.32
CA TYR A 165 7.66 -6.21 24.18
C TYR A 165 8.60 -7.35 24.59
N LEU A 166 9.33 -7.97 23.66
CA LEU A 166 10.27 -9.06 23.95
C LEU A 166 11.43 -8.59 24.83
N THR A 167 11.89 -7.35 24.66
CA THR A 167 12.95 -6.77 25.49
C THR A 167 12.44 -6.51 26.90
N ALA A 168 11.25 -5.93 27.05
CA ALA A 168 10.61 -5.71 28.34
C ALA A 168 10.31 -7.04 29.05
N TRP A 169 9.79 -8.04 28.33
CA TRP A 169 9.46 -9.36 28.87
C TRP A 169 10.68 -10.12 29.40
N ARG A 170 11.85 -9.91 28.79
CA ARG A 170 13.13 -10.44 29.29
C ARG A 170 13.44 -9.97 30.70
N GLU A 171 13.12 -8.72 31.02
CA GLU A 171 13.38 -8.12 32.32
C GLU A 171 12.23 -8.40 33.29
N ASN A 172 10.99 -8.30 32.81
CA ASN A 172 9.78 -8.44 33.59
C ASN A 172 8.72 -9.25 32.83
N THR A 173 8.39 -10.44 33.32
CA THR A 173 7.41 -11.35 32.68
C THR A 173 5.98 -10.81 32.69
N ARG A 174 5.68 -9.76 33.45
CA ARG A 174 4.40 -9.05 33.46
C ARG A 174 4.39 -7.81 32.56
N SER A 175 5.28 -7.77 31.57
CA SER A 175 5.33 -6.65 30.63
C SER A 175 4.02 -6.46 29.88
N PRO A 176 3.58 -5.21 29.66
CA PRO A 176 2.32 -4.92 29.01
C PRO A 176 2.34 -5.38 27.54
N HIS A 177 1.31 -6.13 27.13
CA HIS A 177 1.15 -6.68 25.76
C HIS A 177 0.23 -5.84 24.86
N GLY A 178 -0.45 -4.83 25.41
CA GLY A 178 -1.49 -4.08 24.70
C GLY A 178 -1.01 -3.39 23.40
N GLU A 179 0.20 -2.83 23.39
CA GLU A 179 0.73 -2.12 22.22
C GLU A 179 1.05 -3.08 21.06
N VAL A 180 1.73 -4.20 21.35
CA VAL A 180 2.02 -5.22 20.33
C VAL A 180 0.72 -5.88 19.82
N ALA A 181 -0.28 -6.08 20.67
CA ALA A 181 -1.60 -6.56 20.25
C ALA A 181 -2.29 -5.59 19.28
N THR A 182 -2.26 -4.29 19.59
CA THR A 182 -2.83 -3.24 18.74
C THR A 182 -2.12 -3.18 17.39
N ALA A 183 -0.78 -3.21 17.39
CA ALA A 183 0.02 -3.22 16.18
C ALA A 183 -0.23 -4.49 15.32
N ARG A 184 -0.39 -5.65 15.96
CA ARG A 184 -0.78 -6.91 15.31
C ARG A 184 -2.12 -6.80 14.61
N THR A 185 -3.14 -6.25 15.29
CA THR A 185 -4.47 -6.02 14.70
C THR A 185 -4.40 -5.06 13.51
N ALA A 186 -3.63 -3.97 13.62
CA ALA A 186 -3.42 -3.02 12.53
C ALA A 186 -2.78 -3.70 11.30
N LEU A 187 -1.76 -4.54 11.51
CA LEU A 187 -1.15 -5.32 10.43
C LEU A 187 -2.15 -6.31 9.79
N ALA A 188 -2.94 -7.03 10.60
CA ALA A 188 -3.96 -7.94 10.09
C ALA A 188 -5.06 -7.21 9.28
N VAL A 189 -5.42 -5.98 9.66
CA VAL A 189 -6.33 -5.12 8.89
C VAL A 189 -5.68 -4.68 7.57
N ALA A 190 -4.42 -4.24 7.60
CA ALA A 190 -3.70 -3.82 6.40
C ALA A 190 -3.54 -4.96 5.38
N LEU A 191 -3.24 -6.18 5.84
CA LEU A 191 -3.14 -7.38 5.00
C LEU A 191 -4.46 -7.69 4.27
N ARG A 192 -5.59 -7.69 5.00
CA ARG A 192 -6.93 -7.86 4.41
C ARG A 192 -7.29 -6.73 3.45
N GLY A 193 -6.85 -5.50 3.77
CA GLY A 193 -7.10 -4.29 2.97
C GLY A 193 -6.43 -4.28 1.59
N LEU A 194 -5.45 -5.16 1.34
CA LEU A 194 -4.78 -5.23 0.03
C LEU A 194 -5.75 -5.58 -1.10
N GLY A 195 -6.79 -6.38 -0.83
CA GLY A 195 -7.79 -6.78 -1.83
C GLY A 195 -7.18 -7.56 -3.01
N LEU A 196 -6.20 -8.42 -2.73
CA LEU A 196 -5.50 -9.20 -3.75
C LEU A 196 -6.36 -10.38 -4.21
N PRO A 197 -6.44 -10.67 -5.51
CA PRO A 197 -7.22 -11.80 -5.99
C PRO A 197 -6.51 -13.15 -5.74
N GLY A 198 -7.31 -14.23 -5.72
CA GLY A 198 -6.84 -15.61 -5.84
C GLY A 198 -5.97 -16.11 -4.67
N GLU A 199 -4.88 -16.81 -5.00
CA GLU A 199 -3.97 -17.40 -4.01
C GLU A 199 -3.26 -16.36 -3.15
N ARG A 200 -2.96 -15.19 -3.72
CA ARG A 200 -2.24 -14.13 -3.02
C ARG A 200 -3.10 -13.45 -1.97
N GLY A 201 -4.40 -13.26 -2.25
CA GLY A 201 -5.38 -12.82 -1.25
C GLY A 201 -5.50 -13.82 -0.10
N ARG A 202 -5.66 -15.11 -0.42
CA ARG A 202 -5.70 -16.18 0.60
C ARG A 202 -4.44 -16.22 1.45
N ALA A 203 -3.26 -16.02 0.86
CA ALA A 203 -2.00 -15.95 1.60
C ALA A 203 -1.93 -14.73 2.53
N ALA A 204 -2.43 -13.57 2.10
CA ALA A 204 -2.51 -12.38 2.97
C ALA A 204 -3.49 -12.59 4.14
N ASP A 205 -4.64 -13.20 3.89
CA ASP A 205 -5.63 -13.51 4.92
C ASP A 205 -5.16 -14.59 5.90
N ASP A 206 -4.41 -15.57 5.41
CA ASP A 206 -3.78 -16.60 6.24
C ASP A 206 -2.71 -15.99 7.13
N LEU A 207 -1.80 -15.19 6.54
CA LEU A 207 -0.77 -14.47 7.28
C LEU A 207 -1.35 -13.56 8.36
N GLY A 208 -2.46 -12.87 8.07
CA GLY A 208 -3.14 -12.02 9.04
C GLY A 208 -3.73 -12.78 10.24
N ARG A 209 -4.07 -14.06 10.07
CA ARG A 209 -4.58 -14.94 11.14
C ARG A 209 -3.46 -15.58 11.94
N THR A 210 -2.34 -15.88 11.28
CA THR A 210 -1.18 -16.57 11.87
C THR A 210 -0.06 -15.62 12.31
N LEU A 211 -0.33 -14.32 12.43
CA LEU A 211 0.65 -13.37 12.98
C LEU A 211 1.08 -13.83 14.38
N PRO A 212 2.40 -13.80 14.68
CA PRO A 212 2.94 -14.25 15.96
C PRO A 212 2.45 -13.36 17.11
N LEU A 213 2.70 -13.82 18.34
CA LEU A 213 2.27 -13.15 19.58
C LEU A 213 0.75 -12.88 19.63
N PRO A 214 -0.11 -13.88 19.37
CA PRO A 214 -1.56 -13.69 19.48
C PRO A 214 -1.98 -13.33 20.91
N ASP A 215 -1.24 -13.86 21.89
CA ASP A 215 -1.47 -13.70 23.32
C ASP A 215 -0.16 -13.25 24.00
N PRO A 216 -0.24 -12.70 25.23
CA PRO A 216 0.95 -12.42 26.03
C PRO A 216 1.76 -13.70 26.27
N LEU A 217 3.08 -13.59 26.20
CA LEU A 217 3.98 -14.66 26.66
C LEU A 217 3.75 -14.89 28.16
N GLU A 218 3.24 -16.08 28.49
CA GLU A 218 2.87 -16.41 29.85
C GLU A 218 4.08 -16.31 30.79
N ALA A 219 3.89 -15.68 31.95
CA ALA A 219 4.92 -15.61 32.99
C ALA A 219 5.24 -16.99 33.59
N VAL A 220 4.37 -17.97 33.36
CA VAL A 220 4.38 -19.31 33.93
C VAL A 220 4.03 -20.26 32.79
N ASP A 221 4.82 -21.32 32.60
CA ASP A 221 4.52 -22.31 31.58
C ASP A 221 3.30 -23.16 32.00
N ALA A 222 2.12 -22.87 31.44
CA ALA A 222 0.91 -23.65 31.71
C ALA A 222 0.94 -25.06 31.07
N LYS A 223 1.89 -25.34 30.16
CA LYS A 223 1.99 -26.63 29.46
C LYS A 223 2.80 -27.67 30.25
N SER A 224 3.46 -27.27 31.33
CA SER A 224 4.17 -28.19 32.21
C SER A 224 3.17 -29.03 33.02
N ALA A 225 3.18 -30.35 32.82
CA ALA A 225 2.24 -31.33 33.37
C ALA A 225 2.27 -31.51 34.92
N GLY A 226 2.75 -30.53 35.68
CA GLY A 226 2.95 -30.61 37.13
C GLY A 226 2.79 -29.31 37.90
N GLY A 227 2.25 -28.25 37.29
CA GLY A 227 1.95 -26.99 37.96
C GLY A 227 2.72 -25.79 37.39
N ALA A 228 2.41 -24.62 37.94
CA ALA A 228 2.93 -23.32 37.53
C ALA A 228 4.45 -23.23 37.68
N ARG A 229 5.22 -23.56 36.63
CA ARG A 229 6.67 -23.37 36.61
C ARG A 229 7.01 -21.98 36.10
N SER A 230 7.77 -21.21 36.89
CA SER A 230 8.36 -19.95 36.43
C SER A 230 9.48 -20.22 35.42
N TRP A 231 9.51 -19.45 34.35
CA TRP A 231 10.57 -19.53 33.33
C TRP A 231 11.93 -19.13 33.89
N SER A 232 12.95 -19.94 33.63
CA SER A 232 14.34 -19.56 33.88
C SER A 232 14.81 -18.47 32.89
N PRO A 233 15.85 -17.68 33.22
CA PRO A 233 16.42 -16.69 32.29
C PRO A 233 16.81 -17.28 30.93
N ASP A 234 17.39 -18.48 30.91
CA ASP A 234 17.82 -19.14 29.66
C ASP A 234 16.65 -19.60 28.81
N GLU A 235 15.61 -20.17 29.43
CA GLU A 235 14.36 -20.54 28.72
C GLU A 235 13.69 -19.29 28.11
N ARG A 236 13.71 -18.16 28.82
CA ARG A 236 13.19 -16.88 28.28
C ARG A 236 14.00 -16.41 27.07
N LEU A 237 15.32 -16.51 27.12
CA LEU A 237 16.17 -16.13 25.98
C LEU A 237 15.95 -17.05 24.77
N ALA A 238 15.81 -18.35 25.00
CA ALA A 238 15.49 -19.32 23.94
C ALA A 238 14.13 -19.01 23.30
N GLU A 239 13.12 -18.69 24.11
CA GLU A 239 11.78 -18.34 23.64
C GLU A 239 11.78 -17.03 22.84
N ILE A 240 12.45 -15.98 23.33
CA ILE A 240 12.64 -14.73 22.59
C ILE A 240 13.32 -15.01 21.24
N GLY A 241 14.35 -15.87 21.23
CA GLY A 241 15.03 -16.27 20.00
C GLY A 241 14.08 -16.93 19.00
N ARG A 242 13.24 -17.86 19.46
CA ARG A 242 12.21 -18.53 18.64
C ARG A 242 11.21 -17.52 18.06
N VAL A 243 10.64 -16.66 18.90
CA VAL A 243 9.66 -15.65 18.48
C VAL A 243 10.27 -14.66 17.49
N ARG A 244 11.53 -14.25 17.68
CA ARG A 244 12.23 -13.37 16.72
C ARG A 244 12.40 -14.00 15.35
N VAL A 245 12.73 -15.30 15.30
CA VAL A 245 12.83 -16.03 14.03
C VAL A 245 11.46 -16.05 13.34
N GLU A 246 10.40 -16.36 14.07
CA GLU A 246 9.02 -16.36 13.54
C GLU A 246 8.60 -14.97 13.05
N LEU A 247 8.81 -13.92 13.87
CA LEU A 247 8.54 -12.52 13.53
C LEU A 247 9.26 -12.11 12.24
N SER A 248 10.55 -12.44 12.12
CA SER A 248 11.34 -12.10 10.95
C SER A 248 10.83 -12.79 9.68
N ALA A 249 10.37 -14.04 9.80
CA ALA A 249 9.77 -14.79 8.70
C ALA A 249 8.42 -14.17 8.27
N THR A 250 7.55 -13.83 9.23
CA THR A 250 6.27 -13.15 8.98
C THR A 250 6.46 -11.79 8.33
N VAL A 251 7.42 -10.98 8.79
CA VAL A 251 7.74 -9.67 8.19
C VAL A 251 8.26 -9.84 6.77
N ALA A 252 9.12 -10.83 6.53
CA ALA A 252 9.61 -11.13 5.18
C ALA A 252 8.47 -11.55 4.24
N GLU A 253 7.52 -12.35 4.73
CA GLU A 253 6.35 -12.77 3.95
C GLU A 253 5.40 -11.60 3.64
N ALA A 254 5.13 -10.72 4.62
CA ALA A 254 4.36 -9.50 4.42
C ALA A 254 5.00 -8.59 3.35
N ARG A 255 6.33 -8.43 3.38
CA ARG A 255 7.07 -7.70 2.34
C ARG A 255 7.02 -8.41 0.99
N GLU A 256 7.00 -9.73 0.94
CA GLU A 256 6.85 -10.44 -0.33
C GLU A 256 5.45 -10.21 -0.93
N LEU A 257 4.42 -10.10 -0.09
CA LEU A 257 3.06 -9.71 -0.49
C LEU A 257 2.95 -8.28 -1.02
N THR A 258 3.98 -7.44 -0.95
CA THR A 258 4.01 -6.13 -1.65
C THR A 258 4.66 -6.20 -3.02
N SER A 259 5.41 -7.27 -3.32
CA SER A 259 6.16 -7.41 -4.57
C SER A 259 5.25 -7.51 -5.80
N TRP A 260 5.81 -7.28 -6.99
CA TRP A 260 5.09 -7.48 -8.25
C TRP A 260 4.57 -8.93 -8.36
N ALA A 261 3.36 -9.10 -8.87
CA ALA A 261 2.72 -10.42 -8.99
C ALA A 261 3.60 -11.51 -9.63
N PRO A 262 4.28 -11.29 -10.77
CA PRO A 262 5.17 -12.30 -11.33
C PRO A 262 6.33 -12.68 -10.39
N VAL A 263 6.89 -11.71 -9.66
CA VAL A 263 7.95 -11.94 -8.68
C VAL A 263 7.46 -12.82 -7.53
N TRP A 264 6.25 -12.55 -7.03
CA TRP A 264 5.63 -13.34 -5.98
C TRP A 264 5.39 -14.80 -6.41
N HIS A 265 4.82 -15.01 -7.61
CA HIS A 265 4.60 -16.36 -8.13
C HIS A 265 5.90 -17.13 -8.36
N LEU A 266 6.92 -16.46 -8.91
CA LEU A 266 8.24 -17.06 -9.11
C LEU A 266 8.88 -17.49 -7.78
N ARG A 267 8.87 -16.63 -6.76
CA ARG A 267 9.43 -16.94 -5.43
C ARG A 267 8.68 -18.07 -4.74
N ARG A 268 7.34 -18.08 -4.81
CA ARG A 268 6.51 -19.15 -4.25
C ARG A 268 6.76 -20.48 -4.95
N TYR A 269 6.90 -20.45 -6.27
CA TYR A 269 7.29 -21.62 -7.06
C TYR A 269 8.65 -22.16 -6.58
N VAL A 270 9.69 -21.33 -6.55
CA VAL A 270 11.04 -21.73 -6.10
C VAL A 270 11.03 -22.32 -4.67
N ARG A 271 10.27 -21.73 -3.73
CA ARG A 271 10.13 -22.26 -2.37
C ARG A 271 9.51 -23.67 -2.38
N ARG A 272 8.42 -23.88 -3.12
CA ARG A 272 7.79 -25.21 -3.23
C ARG A 272 8.74 -26.29 -3.77
N PHE A 273 9.63 -25.94 -4.70
CA PHE A 273 10.63 -26.89 -5.21
C PHE A 273 11.77 -27.12 -4.23
N ARG A 274 12.26 -26.09 -3.53
CA ARG A 274 13.33 -26.24 -2.52
C ARG A 274 12.87 -26.99 -1.27
N SER A 275 11.60 -26.86 -0.89
CA SER A 275 11.02 -27.53 0.27
C SER A 275 10.62 -28.98 0.01
N SER A 276 10.77 -29.49 -1.22
CA SER A 276 10.71 -30.93 -1.42
C SER A 276 11.98 -31.50 -0.79
N PRO A 277 11.91 -32.20 0.37
CA PRO A 277 13.08 -32.88 0.88
C PRO A 277 13.63 -33.74 -0.26
N PRO A 278 14.96 -33.80 -0.47
CA PRO A 278 15.52 -34.71 -1.45
C PRO A 278 14.89 -36.05 -1.15
N ARG A 279 14.14 -36.60 -2.12
CA ARG A 279 13.39 -37.83 -1.97
C ARG A 279 14.42 -38.83 -1.46
N THR A 280 14.42 -39.07 -0.16
CA THR A 280 15.35 -39.97 0.49
C THR A 280 14.93 -41.29 -0.11
N THR A 281 15.69 -41.74 -1.12
CA THR A 281 15.68 -43.13 -1.56
C THR A 281 15.81 -43.90 -0.27
N SER A 282 14.69 -44.45 0.18
CA SER A 282 14.63 -45.22 1.40
C SER A 282 15.78 -46.21 1.30
N PRO A 283 16.72 -46.22 2.24
CA PRO A 283 17.78 -47.21 2.22
C PRO A 283 17.07 -48.55 2.13
N THR A 284 17.35 -49.30 1.06
CA THR A 284 16.87 -50.67 0.87
C THR A 284 17.01 -51.36 2.22
N PRO A 285 15.91 -51.85 2.83
CA PRO A 285 16.00 -52.46 4.15
C PRO A 285 17.02 -53.59 4.06
N SER A 286 18.13 -53.41 4.77
CA SER A 286 19.16 -54.42 4.92
C SER A 286 18.46 -55.66 5.47
N ARG A 287 18.32 -56.69 4.64
CA ARG A 287 17.74 -57.98 4.96
C ARG A 287 18.40 -58.50 6.24
N THR A 288 17.69 -58.42 7.36
CA THR A 288 18.13 -58.98 8.64
C THR A 288 18.26 -60.50 8.45
N PRO A 289 19.41 -61.13 8.77
CA PRO A 289 19.52 -62.57 8.77
C PRO A 289 18.59 -63.15 9.84
N ASP A 290 17.78 -64.13 9.44
CA ASP A 290 16.86 -64.87 10.31
C ASP A 290 17.60 -65.42 11.53
N HIS A 291 17.30 -64.88 12.71
CA HIS A 291 17.79 -65.45 13.96
C HIS A 291 16.95 -66.69 14.29
N GLU A 292 17.60 -67.84 14.11
CA GLU A 292 17.15 -69.18 14.49
C GLU A 292 16.75 -69.23 15.98
N PRO A 293 15.52 -69.68 16.33
CA PRO A 293 15.07 -69.73 17.71
C PRO A 293 15.70 -70.94 18.41
N ARG A 294 16.73 -70.68 19.23
CA ARG A 294 17.34 -71.68 20.10
C ARG A 294 16.42 -71.93 21.29
N GLY A 295 15.82 -73.11 21.31
CA GLY A 295 15.01 -73.60 22.43
C GLY A 295 15.78 -73.64 23.74
N GLY A 296 15.06 -73.44 24.84
CA GLY A 296 15.54 -73.60 26.20
C GLY A 296 14.37 -73.82 27.17
N PRO A 297 14.57 -74.58 28.26
CA PRO A 297 13.64 -75.63 28.64
C PRO A 297 12.67 -75.25 29.77
N THR A 298 11.54 -75.96 29.76
CA THR A 298 10.57 -76.11 30.84
C THR A 298 11.17 -76.84 32.04
N THR A 299 11.15 -76.18 33.20
CA THR A 299 11.14 -76.75 34.56
C THR A 299 10.44 -75.68 35.41
N GLY A 300 9.39 -75.92 36.21
CA GLY A 300 8.92 -77.14 36.86
C GLY A 300 8.99 -76.92 38.38
N ALA A 301 7.83 -77.10 39.05
CA ALA A 301 7.52 -77.02 40.49
C ALA A 301 7.08 -75.64 41.03
#